data_AF-A0A524G7J0-F1
#
_entry.id   AF-A0A524G7J0-F1
#
_cell.length_a   1.000
_cell.length_b   1.000
_cell.length_c   1.000
_cell.angle_alpha   90.00
_cell.angle_beta   90.00
_cell.angle_gamma   90.00
#
_symmetry.space_group_name_H-M   'P 1'
#
loop_
_entity.id
_entity.type
_entity.pdbx_description
1 polymer ?
#
loop_
_entity_poly.entity_id
_entity_poly.type
_entity_poly.pdbx_seq_one_letter_code
_entity_poly.pdbx_strand_id
1 'polypeptide(L)'
;MHDPSTKSDVLENASDDNENRSLQSQRTKIDFLASKELNKRLAIIDEEIIRVFESERGEPKILYDTAIHLLQAGGKHIRSLLTALSCEAVGGSFNEALPFAVATEFVQTASLIHDDVIDDDT
;
A
#
# COMPACT_ATOMS: atom_id res chain seq x y z
N MET A 1 23.59 24.36 -52.98
CA MET A 1 24.03 23.42 -51.92
C MET A 1 22.94 23.38 -50.89
N HIS A 2 22.13 22.31 -50.92
CA HIS A 2 21.12 21.99 -49.93
C HIS A 2 21.82 21.28 -48.77
N ASP A 3 21.67 21.76 -47.54
CA ASP A 3 21.98 20.99 -46.34
C ASP A 3 20.63 20.50 -45.74
N PRO A 4 20.31 19.21 -45.82
CA PRO A 4 19.06 18.64 -45.32
C PRO A 4 19.29 18.05 -43.92
N SER A 5 19.40 18.89 -42.89
CA SER A 5 19.67 18.42 -41.52
C SER A 5 18.61 18.80 -40.48
N THR A 6 17.43 19.33 -40.86
CA THR A 6 16.50 19.92 -39.86
C THR A 6 15.12 19.27 -39.76
N LYS A 7 14.88 18.12 -40.41
CA LYS A 7 13.60 17.40 -40.30
C LYS A 7 13.66 16.09 -39.51
N SER A 8 14.83 15.47 -39.37
CA SER A 8 15.00 14.23 -38.59
C SER A 8 14.92 14.53 -37.09
N ASP A 9 15.73 15.49 -36.63
CA ASP A 9 15.90 15.83 -35.21
C ASP A 9 14.64 16.44 -34.57
N VAL A 10 13.76 17.06 -35.37
CA VAL A 10 12.50 17.65 -34.87
C VAL A 10 11.42 16.58 -34.67
N LEU A 11 11.43 15.51 -35.48
CA LEU A 11 10.46 14.41 -35.36
C LEU A 11 10.84 13.42 -34.25
N GLU A 12 12.14 13.26 -33.98
CA GLU A 12 12.66 12.42 -32.91
C GLU A 12 12.35 13.03 -31.53
N ASN A 13 12.62 14.34 -31.33
CA ASN A 13 12.29 15.05 -30.09
C ASN A 13 10.78 15.09 -29.78
N ALA A 14 9.92 15.24 -30.80
CA ALA A 14 8.47 15.26 -30.60
C ALA A 14 7.88 13.89 -30.23
N SER A 15 8.55 12.80 -30.60
CA SER A 15 8.15 11.43 -30.28
C SER A 15 8.50 11.09 -28.82
N ASP A 16 9.72 11.47 -28.39
CA ASP A 16 10.20 11.30 -27.02
C ASP A 16 9.43 12.15 -25.99
N ASP A 17 9.01 13.36 -26.37
CA ASP A 17 8.19 14.24 -25.52
C ASP A 17 6.76 13.71 -25.31
N ASN A 18 6.20 13.06 -26.33
CA ASN A 18 4.86 12.50 -26.27
C ASN A 18 4.84 11.17 -25.50
N GLU A 19 5.90 10.37 -25.64
CA GLU A 19 6.11 9.16 -24.84
C GLU A 19 6.38 9.51 -23.36
N ASN A 20 7.21 10.53 -23.08
CA ASN A 20 7.39 11.06 -21.72
C ASN A 20 6.09 11.63 -21.12
N ARG A 21 5.26 12.33 -21.90
CA ARG A 21 3.93 12.82 -21.44
C ARG A 21 2.97 11.68 -21.15
N SER A 22 2.98 10.63 -21.96
CA SER A 22 2.18 9.42 -21.74
C SER A 22 2.63 8.67 -20.50
N LEU A 23 3.95 8.50 -20.31
CA LEU A 23 4.54 7.87 -19.12
C LEU A 23 4.33 8.70 -17.84
N GLN A 24 4.39 10.03 -17.93
CA GLN A 24 4.04 10.96 -16.84
C GLN A 24 2.55 10.94 -16.51
N SER A 25 1.68 10.87 -17.54
CA SER A 25 0.22 10.74 -17.40
C SER A 25 -0.21 9.37 -16.84
N GLN A 26 0.56 8.33 -17.13
CA GLN A 26 0.39 6.99 -16.54
C GLN A 26 0.93 6.95 -15.10
N ARG A 27 2.06 7.61 -14.81
CA ARG A 27 2.58 7.80 -13.45
C ARG A 27 1.61 8.54 -12.54
N THR A 28 0.90 9.55 -13.04
CA THR A 28 -0.11 10.27 -12.26
C THR A 28 -1.38 9.47 -12.01
N LYS A 29 -1.64 8.39 -12.76
CA LYS A 29 -2.81 7.51 -12.58
C LYS A 29 -2.57 6.36 -11.59
N ILE A 30 -1.32 6.05 -11.25
CA ILE A 30 -0.97 4.98 -10.30
C ILE A 30 -0.21 5.58 -9.12
N ASP A 31 -0.85 6.51 -8.45
CA ASP A 31 -0.53 6.81 -7.06
C ASP A 31 -1.81 6.55 -6.26
N PHE A 32 -2.26 5.29 -6.33
CA PHE A 32 -3.50 4.79 -5.71
C PHE A 32 -3.60 5.27 -4.25
N LEU A 33 -2.47 5.26 -3.53
CA LEU A 33 -2.38 5.66 -2.14
C LEU A 33 -2.14 7.16 -1.93
N ALA A 34 -1.87 7.95 -2.97
CA ALA A 34 -1.78 9.40 -2.85
C ALA A 34 -3.17 10.07 -2.79
N SER A 35 -4.25 9.30 -2.99
CA SER A 35 -5.59 9.86 -2.87
C SER A 35 -5.89 10.23 -1.41
N LYS A 36 -6.36 11.46 -1.20
CA LYS A 36 -6.75 11.97 0.13
C LYS A 36 -7.79 11.07 0.81
N GLU A 37 -8.67 10.47 0.03
CA GLU A 37 -9.72 9.60 0.53
C GLU A 37 -9.17 8.25 1.03
N LEU A 38 -8.26 7.61 0.28
CA LEU A 38 -7.68 6.34 0.73
C LEU A 38 -6.75 6.54 1.94
N ASN A 39 -6.06 7.68 2.05
CA ASN A 39 -5.29 7.99 3.25
C ASN A 39 -6.16 8.11 4.51
N LYS A 40 -7.37 8.67 4.40
CA LYS A 40 -8.31 8.69 5.55
C LYS A 40 -8.76 7.29 5.93
N ARG A 41 -9.05 6.44 4.94
CA ARG A 41 -9.47 5.05 5.14
C ARG A 41 -8.35 4.21 5.78
N LEU A 42 -7.11 4.46 5.37
CA LEU A 42 -5.93 3.86 6.00
C LEU A 42 -5.77 4.31 7.45
N ALA A 43 -5.92 5.60 7.76
CA ALA A 43 -5.86 6.07 9.13
C ALA A 43 -6.89 5.37 10.05
N ILE A 44 -8.11 5.13 9.55
CA ILE A 44 -9.13 4.37 10.28
C ILE A 44 -8.70 2.92 10.51
N ILE A 45 -8.07 2.29 9.51
CA ILE A 45 -7.52 0.94 9.63
C ILE A 45 -6.38 0.90 10.66
N ASP A 46 -5.50 1.89 10.66
CA ASP A 46 -4.36 1.96 11.59
C ASP A 46 -4.86 2.09 13.05
N GLU A 47 -5.88 2.93 13.26
CA GLU A 47 -6.58 3.06 14.54
C GLU A 47 -7.24 1.74 14.96
N GLU A 48 -7.87 1.03 14.02
CA GLU A 48 -8.48 -0.28 14.28
C GLU A 48 -7.44 -1.34 14.67
N ILE A 49 -6.31 -1.40 13.97
CA ILE A 49 -5.18 -2.30 14.26
C ILE A 49 -4.74 -2.13 15.71
N ILE A 50 -4.49 -0.89 16.12
CA ILE A 50 -4.05 -0.56 17.48
C ILE A 50 -5.13 -0.98 18.48
N ARG A 51 -6.39 -0.63 18.22
CA ARG A 51 -7.50 -0.95 19.13
C ARG A 51 -7.64 -2.46 19.36
N VAL A 52 -7.65 -3.25 18.28
CA VAL A 52 -7.79 -4.71 18.35
C VAL A 52 -6.59 -5.33 19.07
N PHE A 53 -5.38 -4.86 18.78
CA PHE A 53 -4.18 -5.40 19.40
C PHE A 53 -4.09 -5.05 20.90
N GLU A 54 -4.45 -3.83 21.28
CA GLU A 54 -4.47 -3.39 22.68
C GLU A 54 -5.50 -4.13 23.53
N SER A 55 -6.62 -4.57 22.95
CA SER A 55 -7.60 -5.41 23.67
C SER A 55 -7.11 -6.83 23.98
N GLU A 56 -6.08 -7.31 23.29
CA GLU A 56 -5.62 -8.71 23.36
C GLU A 56 -4.25 -8.88 24.06
N ARG A 57 -3.82 -7.89 24.85
CA ARG A 57 -2.51 -7.92 25.53
C ARG A 57 -2.37 -9.08 26.53
N GLY A 58 -1.18 -9.66 26.57
CA GLY A 58 -0.85 -10.78 27.46
C GLY A 58 0.63 -10.83 27.86
N GLU A 59 1.05 -12.01 28.33
CA GLU A 59 2.45 -12.30 28.67
C GLU A 59 3.05 -13.30 27.67
N PRO A 60 4.35 -13.17 27.34
CA PRO A 60 5.30 -12.19 27.86
C PRO A 60 5.16 -10.82 27.19
N LYS A 61 5.21 -9.72 27.98
CA LYS A 61 5.07 -8.33 27.48
C LYS A 61 5.92 -7.99 26.25
N ILE A 62 7.18 -8.46 26.24
CA ILE A 62 8.10 -8.19 25.13
C ILE A 62 7.55 -8.68 23.78
N LEU A 63 6.86 -9.81 23.75
CA LEU A 63 6.25 -10.34 22.53
C LEU A 63 5.20 -9.38 21.97
N TYR A 64 4.32 -8.88 22.84
CA TYR A 64 3.26 -7.95 22.45
C TYR A 64 3.81 -6.58 22.05
N ASP A 65 4.80 -6.07 22.79
CA ASP A 65 5.41 -4.77 22.48
C ASP A 65 6.21 -4.82 21.17
N THR A 66 6.87 -5.94 20.85
CA THR A 66 7.53 -6.14 19.56
C THR A 66 6.50 -6.29 18.42
N ALA A 67 5.44 -7.07 18.62
CA ALA A 67 4.42 -7.27 17.59
C ALA A 67 3.69 -5.97 17.22
N ILE A 68 3.33 -5.12 18.19
CA ILE A 68 2.73 -3.83 17.88
C ILE A 68 3.71 -2.89 17.18
N HIS A 69 5.00 -2.93 17.53
CA HIS A 69 6.04 -2.17 16.82
C HIS A 69 6.12 -2.58 15.35
N LEU A 70 6.08 -3.89 15.05
CA LEU A 70 6.13 -4.38 13.67
C LEU A 70 4.88 -4.01 12.87
N LEU A 71 3.70 -4.09 13.51
CA LEU A 71 2.44 -3.66 12.90
C LEU A 71 2.42 -2.15 12.61
N GLN A 72 2.99 -1.33 13.49
CA GLN A 72 3.06 0.13 13.31
C GLN A 72 4.19 0.58 12.38
N ALA A 73 5.31 -0.17 12.33
CA ALA A 73 6.45 0.14 11.47
C ALA A 73 6.24 -0.32 10.01
N GLY A 74 5.26 -1.20 9.78
CA GLY A 74 5.11 -1.91 8.51
C GLY A 74 4.06 -1.33 7.56
N GLY A 75 4.49 -1.04 6.32
CA GLY A 75 3.66 -1.15 5.13
C GLY A 75 2.62 -0.04 4.86
N LYS A 76 1.92 -0.21 3.75
CA LYS A 76 0.85 0.70 3.26
C LYS A 76 -0.56 0.17 3.61
N HIS A 77 -0.63 -0.86 4.47
CA HIS A 77 -1.82 -1.64 4.83
C HIS A 77 -2.78 -1.91 3.66
N ILE A 78 -2.20 -2.21 2.49
CA ILE A 78 -2.96 -2.37 1.23
C ILE A 78 -3.92 -3.55 1.32
N ARG A 79 -3.56 -4.62 2.04
CA ARG A 79 -4.43 -5.79 2.20
C ARG A 79 -5.64 -5.47 3.05
N SER A 80 -5.45 -4.86 4.22
CA SER A 80 -6.57 -4.35 5.02
C SER A 80 -7.49 -3.43 4.20
N LEU A 81 -6.89 -2.47 3.49
CA LEU A 81 -7.64 -1.53 2.66
C LEU A 81 -8.43 -2.25 1.56
N LEU A 82 -7.81 -3.20 0.86
CA LEU A 82 -8.46 -3.97 -0.19
C LEU A 82 -9.58 -4.84 0.36
N THR A 83 -9.40 -5.47 1.51
CA THR A 83 -10.44 -6.26 2.20
C THR A 83 -11.66 -5.40 2.50
N ALA A 84 -11.46 -4.23 3.09
CA ALA A 84 -12.55 -3.32 3.43
C ALA A 84 -13.25 -2.73 2.20
N LEU A 85 -12.49 -2.32 1.18
CA LEU A 85 -13.03 -1.84 -0.10
C LEU A 85 -13.79 -2.93 -0.86
N SER A 86 -13.35 -4.19 -0.77
CA SER A 86 -14.04 -5.32 -1.41
C SER A 86 -15.42 -5.56 -0.80
N CYS A 87 -15.56 -5.38 0.52
CA CYS A 87 -16.85 -5.42 1.20
C CYS A 87 -17.79 -4.31 0.70
N GLU A 88 -17.30 -3.06 0.63
CA GLU A 88 -18.09 -1.95 0.10
C GLU A 88 -18.48 -2.14 -1.37
N ALA A 89 -17.58 -2.69 -2.19
CA ALA A 89 -17.83 -2.91 -3.61
C ALA A 89 -19.01 -3.85 -3.88
N VAL A 90 -19.32 -4.75 -2.94
CA VAL A 90 -20.47 -5.67 -3.02
C VAL A 90 -21.68 -5.19 -2.20
N GLY A 91 -21.67 -3.94 -1.71
CA GLY A 91 -22.77 -3.32 -0.99
C GLY A 91 -22.74 -3.47 0.53
N GLY A 92 -21.64 -3.98 1.10
CA GLY A 92 -21.42 -4.00 2.55
C GLY A 92 -20.87 -2.68 3.10
N SER A 93 -20.65 -2.62 4.41
CA SER A 93 -20.07 -1.47 5.09
C SER A 93 -18.56 -1.60 5.29
N PHE A 94 -17.82 -0.52 5.04
CA PHE A 94 -16.38 -0.44 5.35
C PHE A 94 -16.11 -0.75 6.82
N ASN A 95 -16.90 -0.16 7.72
CA ASN A 95 -16.71 -0.29 9.16
C ASN A 95 -17.02 -1.70 9.65
N GLU A 96 -17.97 -2.40 9.02
CA GLU A 96 -18.26 -3.80 9.35
C GLU A 96 -17.14 -4.74 8.88
N ALA A 97 -16.39 -4.33 7.86
CA ALA A 97 -15.26 -5.08 7.33
C ALA A 97 -13.97 -4.87 8.12
N LEU A 98 -13.89 -3.85 8.99
CA LEU A 98 -12.67 -3.48 9.72
C LEU A 98 -12.02 -4.63 10.50
N PRO A 99 -12.76 -5.45 11.30
CA PRO A 99 -12.15 -6.57 12.00
C PRO A 99 -11.53 -7.61 11.06
N PHE A 100 -12.18 -7.85 9.91
CA PHE A 100 -11.67 -8.78 8.90
C PHE A 100 -10.46 -8.20 8.17
N ALA A 101 -10.48 -6.90 7.86
CA ALA A 101 -9.34 -6.20 7.28
C ALA A 101 -8.11 -6.31 8.18
N VAL A 102 -8.25 -6.01 9.48
CA VAL A 102 -7.15 -6.14 10.45
C VAL A 102 -6.66 -7.58 10.56
N ALA A 103 -7.56 -8.56 10.60
CA ALA A 103 -7.18 -9.97 10.64
C ALA A 103 -6.31 -10.37 9.43
N THR A 104 -6.59 -9.86 8.22
CA THR A 104 -5.77 -10.14 7.05
C THR A 104 -4.35 -9.59 7.14
N GLU A 105 -4.16 -8.43 7.77
CA GLU A 105 -2.81 -7.89 7.98
C GLU A 105 -2.07 -8.64 9.08
N PHE A 106 -2.75 -9.05 10.16
CA PHE A 106 -2.12 -9.85 11.23
C PHE A 106 -1.58 -11.17 10.70
N VAL A 107 -2.38 -11.90 9.89
CA VAL A 107 -1.95 -13.16 9.28
C VAL A 107 -0.75 -12.94 8.37
N GLN A 108 -0.73 -11.85 7.59
CA GLN A 108 0.46 -11.53 6.80
C GLN A 108 1.66 -11.26 7.69
N THR A 109 1.55 -10.33 8.65
CA THR A 109 2.69 -9.91 9.47
C THR A 109 3.30 -11.11 10.17
N ALA A 110 2.47 -12.05 10.65
CA ALA A 110 2.94 -13.33 11.17
C ALA A 110 3.72 -14.15 10.13
N SER A 111 3.20 -14.28 8.90
CA SER A 111 3.90 -14.98 7.81
C SER A 111 5.27 -14.35 7.51
N LEU A 112 5.35 -13.03 7.40
CA LEU A 112 6.61 -12.34 7.11
C LEU A 112 7.66 -12.58 8.19
N ILE A 113 7.27 -12.48 9.47
CA ILE A 113 8.17 -12.78 10.59
C ILE A 113 8.66 -14.23 10.52
N HIS A 114 7.76 -15.17 10.17
CA HIS A 114 8.13 -16.57 10.01
C HIS A 114 9.07 -16.80 8.82
N ASP A 115 8.84 -16.11 7.70
CA ASP A 115 9.67 -16.18 6.49
C ASP A 115 11.07 -15.63 6.80
N ASP A 116 11.19 -14.45 7.43
CA ASP A 116 12.48 -13.84 7.82
C ASP A 116 13.32 -14.78 8.70
N VAL A 117 12.67 -15.51 9.63
CA VAL A 117 13.34 -16.49 10.50
C VAL A 117 13.77 -17.75 9.74
N ILE A 118 13.01 -18.19 8.75
CA ILE A 118 13.33 -19.38 7.94
C ILE A 118 14.46 -19.07 6.96
N ASP A 119 14.45 -17.87 6.39
CA ASP A 119 15.36 -17.45 5.33
C ASP A 119 16.71 -16.91 5.87
N ASP A 120 16.90 -16.84 7.19
CA ASP A 120 18.08 -16.25 7.86
C ASP A 120 18.31 -14.78 7.43
N ASP A 121 17.23 -14.07 7.04
CA ASP A 121 17.27 -12.66 6.66
C ASP A 121 17.24 -11.80 7.94
N THR A 122 18.43 -11.40 8.41
CA THR A 122 18.63 -10.46 9.55
C THR A 122 19.31 -9.16 9.16
#